data_AF-A0A090SQ72-F1
#
_entry.id   AF-A0A090SQ72-F1
#
_cell.length_a   1.000
_cell.length_b   1.000
_cell.length_c   1.000
_cell.angle_alpha   90.00
_cell.angle_beta   90.00
_cell.angle_gamma   90.00
#
_symmetry.space_group_name_H-M   'P 1'
#
loop_
_entity.id
_entity.type
_entity.pdbx_description
1 polymer ?
#
loop_
_entity_poly.entity_id
_entity_poly.type
_entity_poly.pdbx_seq_one_letter_code
_entity_poly.pdbx_strand_id
1 'polypeptide(L)' 'MESMAFAWLAHCFVNKIPSNLPSVTGASKAVPLGVFYPAN' A
#
# COMPACT_ATOMS: atom_id res chain seq x y z
N MET A 1 -8.84 9.26 -10.45
CA MET A 1 -8.60 9.30 -8.99
C MET A 1 -8.04 7.95 -8.54
N GLU A 2 -8.76 6.85 -8.75
CA GLU A 2 -8.32 5.49 -8.37
C GLU A 2 -6.94 5.06 -8.89
N SER A 3 -6.59 5.41 -10.13
CA SER A 3 -5.26 5.11 -10.68
C SER A 3 -4.11 5.75 -9.89
N MET A 4 -4.31 6.98 -9.41
CA MET A 4 -3.34 7.67 -8.56
C MET A 4 -3.25 7.01 -7.18
N ALA A 5 -4.37 6.48 -6.66
CA ALA A 5 -4.36 5.72 -5.41
C ALA A 5 -3.52 4.45 -5.54
N PHE A 6 -3.63 3.71 -6.64
CA PHE A 6 -2.76 2.54 -6.90
C PHE A 6 -1.28 2.92 -7.07
N ALA A 7 -0.99 4.03 -7.75
CA ALA A 7 0.38 4.54 -7.84
C ALA A 7 0.95 4.92 -6.46
N TRP A 8 0.13 5.51 -5.60
CA TRP A 8 0.48 5.81 -4.21
C TRP A 8 0.73 4.53 -3.38
N LEU A 9 -0.10 3.50 -3.53
CA LEU A 9 0.13 2.20 -2.87
C LEU A 9 1.50 1.61 -3.25
N ALA A 10 1.88 1.67 -4.52
CA ALA A 10 3.20 1.22 -4.98
C ALA A 10 4.35 2.05 -4.34
N HIS A 11 4.20 3.38 -4.28
CA HIS A 11 5.16 4.25 -3.60
C HIS A 11 5.30 3.89 -2.10
N CYS A 12 4.18 3.68 -1.41
CA CYS A 12 4.16 3.26 -0.01
C CYS A 12 4.84 1.91 0.19
N PHE A 13 4.60 0.93 -0.70
CA PHE A 13 5.24 -0.37 -0.63
C PHE A 13 6.78 -0.26 -0.72
N VAL A 14 7.28 0.50 -1.71
CA VAL A 14 8.73 0.69 -1.91
C VAL A 14 9.39 1.41 -0.73
N ASN A 15 8.72 2.41 -0.16
CA ASN A 15 9.24 3.21 0.96
C ASN A 15 8.88 2.66 2.35
N LYS A 16 8.22 1.49 2.41
CA LYS A 16 7.72 0.87 3.67
C LYS A 16 6.84 1.79 4.52
N ILE A 17 6.03 2.61 3.86
CA ILE A 17 5.05 3.48 4.51
C ILE A 17 3.73 2.69 4.67
N PRO A 18 3.10 2.66 5.86
CA PRO A 18 1.80 2.04 6.03
C PRO A 18 0.76 2.66 5.09
N SER A 19 0.07 1.82 4.33
CA SER A 19 -0.87 2.27 3.29
C SER A 19 -2.32 1.88 3.57
N ASN A 20 -2.56 1.09 4.62
CA ASN A 20 -3.90 0.86 5.16
C ASN A 20 -4.14 1.76 6.38
N LEU A 21 -5.42 1.99 6.66
CA LEU A 21 -5.88 2.60 7.92
C LEU A 21 -6.68 1.56 8.71
N PRO A 22 -6.17 1.05 9.85
CA PRO A 22 -6.85 0.05 10.66
C PRO A 22 -8.28 0.39 11.06
N SER A 23 -8.56 1.66 11.38
CA SER A 23 -9.92 2.10 11.78
C SER A 23 -10.96 2.02 10.66
N VAL A 24 -10.52 1.98 9.40
CA VAL A 24 -11.40 1.84 8.22
C VAL A 24 -11.44 0.41 7.71
N THR A 25 -10.29 -0.29 7.76
CA THR A 25 -10.13 -1.64 7.20
C THR A 25 -10.44 -2.77 8.20
N GLY A 26 -10.49 -2.47 9.50
CA GLY A 26 -10.60 -3.49 10.55
C GLY A 26 -9.33 -4.32 10.76
N ALA A 27 -8.22 -3.96 10.13
CA ALA A 27 -6.96 -4.68 10.26
C ALA A 27 -6.38 -4.53 11.68
N SER A 28 -5.71 -5.57 12.19
CA SER A 28 -5.09 -5.53 13.53
C SER A 28 -3.87 -4.59 13.63
N LYS A 29 -3.29 -4.16 12.50
CA LYS A 29 -2.11 -3.28 12.45
C LYS A 29 -2.02 -2.49 11.15
N ALA A 30 -1.29 -1.38 11.19
CA ALA A 30 -0.94 -0.59 10.03
C ALA A 30 0.27 -1.20 9.29
N VAL A 31 0.16 -1.44 7.99
CA VAL A 31 1.14 -2.12 7.13
C VAL A 31 1.15 -1.53 5.72
N PRO A 32 2.30 -1.57 5.01
CA PRO A 32 2.33 -1.35 3.57
C PRO A 32 1.60 -2.48 2.85
N LEU A 33 0.74 -2.15 1.87
CA LEU A 33 0.03 -3.11 1.03
C LEU A 33 0.74 -3.29 -0.32
N GLY A 34 0.75 -4.52 -0.84
CA GLY A 34 1.28 -4.83 -2.17
C GLY A 34 2.25 -6.02 -2.18
N VAL A 35 2.69 -6.39 -3.39
CA VAL A 35 3.71 -7.42 -3.66
C VAL A 35 4.59 -6.90 -4.80
N PHE A 36 5.90 -7.16 -4.74
CA PHE A 36 6.84 -6.75 -5.78
C PHE A 36 7.00 -7.84 -6.85
N TYR A 37 6.79 -7.46 -8.11
CA TYR A 37 7.08 -8.29 -9.28
C TYR A 37 8.19 -7.60 -10.09
N PRO A 38 9.41 -8.18 -10.16
CA PRO A 38 10.51 -7.57 -10.92
C PRO A 38 10.23 -7.58 -12.42
N ALA A 39 10.74 -6.58 -13.14
CA ALA A 39 10.77 -6.60 -14.60
C ALA A 39 11.81 -7.64 -15.06
N ASN A 40 11.38 -8.59 -15.90
CA ASN A 40 12.27 -9.54 -16.57
C ASN A 40 12.90 -8.93 -17.81
#